data_AF-A0A1V3MTH2-F1
#
_entry.id   AF-A0A1V3MTH2-F1
#
_cell.length_a   1.000
_cell.length_b   1.000
_cell.length_c   1.000
_cell.angle_alpha   90.00
_cell.angle_beta   90.00
_cell.angle_gamma   90.00
#
_symmetry.space_group_name_H-M   'P 1'
#
loop_
_entity.id
_entity.type
_entity.pdbx_description
1 polymer ?
#
loop_
_entity_poly.entity_id
_entity_poly.type
_entity_poly.pdbx_seq_one_letter_code
_entity_poly.pdbx_strand_id
1 'polypeptide(L)'
;MIRRLIHALIMPCKQATLLIEQRNADEIPFFQKIRLRIHLTICKWCRAYNRKVQTMEGMMKNMFTQDAPEKFTKDELQLFKDKLKNKLK
;
A
#
# COMPACT_ATOMS: atom_id res chain seq x y z
N MET A 1 0.59 37.01 -7.33
CA MET A 1 1.10 36.13 -8.41
C MET A 1 2.03 35.02 -7.93
N ILE A 2 2.95 35.28 -6.98
CA ILE A 2 3.95 34.32 -6.47
C ILE A 2 3.33 33.02 -5.90
N ARG A 3 2.16 33.11 -5.23
CA ARG A 3 1.42 31.93 -4.72
C ARG A 3 1.09 30.89 -5.80
N ARG A 4 0.83 31.29 -7.06
CA ARG A 4 0.49 30.33 -8.13
C ARG A 4 1.71 29.60 -8.69
N LEU A 5 2.89 30.24 -8.69
CA LEU A 5 4.14 29.63 -9.17
C LEU A 5 4.67 28.58 -8.19
N ILE A 6 4.49 28.80 -6.89
CA ILE A 6 4.81 27.79 -5.87
C ILE A 6 3.99 26.52 -6.12
N HIS A 7 2.70 26.63 -6.47
CA HIS A 7 1.86 25.47 -6.80
C HIS A 7 2.16 24.83 -8.17
N ALA A 8 2.89 25.52 -9.06
CA ALA A 8 3.35 24.95 -10.32
C ALA A 8 4.64 24.12 -10.12
N LEU A 9 5.54 24.57 -9.23
CA LEU A 9 6.75 23.83 -8.86
C LEU A 9 6.43 22.70 -7.86
N ILE A 10 5.64 23.04 -6.85
CA ILE A 10 5.15 22.15 -5.79
C ILE A 10 3.75 21.68 -6.16
N MET A 11 3.64 20.39 -6.44
CA MET A 11 2.37 19.69 -6.64
C MET A 11 1.32 20.13 -5.59
N PRO A 12 0.06 20.39 -5.97
CA PRO A 12 -0.98 20.76 -5.01
C PRO A 12 -1.22 19.61 -4.01
N CYS A 13 -1.56 19.96 -2.77
CA CYS A 13 -1.79 18.98 -1.69
C CYS A 13 -2.80 17.89 -2.08
N LYS A 14 -3.83 18.22 -2.87
CA LYS A 14 -4.82 17.26 -3.40
C LYS A 14 -4.19 16.16 -4.27
N GLN A 15 -3.22 16.53 -5.10
CA GLN A 15 -2.50 15.58 -5.94
C GLN A 15 -1.47 14.80 -5.11
N ALA A 16 -0.87 15.43 -4.09
CA ALA A 16 0.00 14.73 -3.16
C ALA A 16 -0.75 13.65 -2.36
N THR A 17 -1.95 13.94 -1.86
CA THR A 17 -2.80 12.94 -1.18
C THR A 17 -3.23 11.82 -2.11
N LEU A 18 -3.56 12.13 -3.36
CA LEU A 18 -3.87 11.11 -4.37
C LEU A 18 -2.68 10.16 -4.59
N LEU A 19 -1.46 10.70 -4.71
CA LEU A 19 -0.25 9.89 -4.81
C LEU A 19 0.11 9.14 -3.53
N ILE A 20 -0.34 9.60 -2.36
CA ILE A 20 -0.16 8.81 -1.12
C ILE A 20 -1.03 7.56 -1.18
N GLU A 21 -2.29 7.69 -1.60
CA GLU A 21 -3.20 6.54 -1.75
C GLU A 21 -2.78 5.60 -2.88
N GLN A 22 -2.40 6.14 -4.05
CA GLN A 22 -1.97 5.33 -5.18
C GLN A 22 -0.69 4.54 -4.90
N ARG A 23 0.16 5.01 -3.98
CA ARG A 23 1.40 4.31 -3.61
C ARG A 23 1.10 2.96 -2.97
N ASN A 24 -0.03 2.88 -2.28
CA ASN A 24 -0.48 1.70 -1.55
C ASN A 24 -1.06 0.64 -2.51
N ALA A 25 -1.46 1.06 -3.72
CA ALA A 25 -2.03 0.21 -4.76
C ALA A 25 -1.01 -0.19 -5.86
N ASP A 26 0.29 0.01 -5.62
CA ASP A 26 1.44 -0.42 -6.44
C ASP A 26 1.87 0.49 -7.63
N GLU A 27 1.07 1.44 -8.12
CA GLU A 27 1.30 2.05 -9.45
C GLU A 27 1.75 3.52 -9.45
N ILE A 28 2.94 3.83 -8.89
CA ILE A 28 3.52 5.19 -9.03
C ILE A 28 4.88 5.19 -9.72
N PRO A 29 5.05 5.94 -10.83
CA PRO A 29 6.33 6.17 -11.47
C PRO A 29 7.39 6.75 -10.51
N PHE A 30 8.65 6.36 -10.65
CA PHE A 30 9.75 6.79 -9.77
C PHE A 30 9.87 8.31 -9.63
N PHE A 31 9.71 9.06 -10.71
CA PHE A 31 9.74 10.53 -10.68
C PHE A 31 8.65 11.13 -9.78
N GLN A 32 7.45 10.55 -9.80
CA GLN A 32 6.34 11.00 -8.95
C GLN A 32 6.60 10.67 -7.48
N LYS A 33 7.25 9.53 -7.18
CA LYS A 33 7.70 9.20 -5.82
C LYS A 33 8.70 10.21 -5.26
N ILE A 34 9.68 10.66 -6.07
CA ILE A 34 10.65 11.69 -5.66
C ILE A 34 9.95 13.02 -5.43
N ARG A 35 9.07 13.43 -6.35
CA ARG A 35 8.30 14.68 -6.23
C ARG A 35 7.42 14.69 -4.99
N LEU A 36 6.76 13.58 -4.69
CA LEU A 36 5.97 13.41 -3.46
C LEU A 36 6.85 13.52 -2.21
N ARG A 37 8.04 12.89 -2.21
CA ARG A 37 8.97 12.97 -1.07
C ARG A 37 9.37 14.41 -0.77
N ILE A 38 9.68 15.21 -1.80
CA ILE A 38 9.96 16.65 -1.65
C ILE A 38 8.74 17.40 -1.13
N HIS A 39 7.53 17.09 -1.60
CA HIS A 39 6.31 17.72 -1.08
C HIS A 39 6.12 17.43 0.42
N LEU A 40 6.39 16.19 0.88
CA LEU A 40 6.27 15.80 2.28
C LEU A 40 7.33 16.43 3.21
N THR A 41 8.48 16.88 2.68
CA THR A 41 9.45 17.63 3.47
C THR A 41 8.98 19.07 3.73
N ILE A 42 8.22 19.65 2.81
CA ILE A 42 7.75 21.04 2.87
C ILE A 42 6.38 21.14 3.58
N CYS A 43 5.46 20.22 3.27
CA CYS A 43 4.08 20.27 3.76
C CYS A 43 3.87 19.39 5.00
N LYS A 44 3.75 20.02 6.17
CA LYS A 44 3.49 19.35 7.46
C LYS A 44 2.18 18.55 7.47
N TRP A 45 1.15 19.03 6.78
CA TRP A 45 -0.18 18.40 6.76
C TRP A 45 -0.18 17.11 5.96
N CYS A 46 0.41 17.13 4.76
CA CYS A 46 0.55 15.93 3.93
C CYS A 46 1.49 14.91 4.61
N ARG A 47 2.50 15.36 5.36
CA ARG A 47 3.33 14.46 6.20
C ARG A 47 2.52 13.77 7.27
N ALA A 48 1.69 14.50 8.01
CA ALA A 48 0.83 13.93 9.04
C ALA A 48 -0.18 12.94 8.43
N TYR A 49 -0.76 13.28 7.28
CA TYR A 49 -1.64 12.38 6.54
C TYR A 49 -0.93 11.10 6.10
N ASN A 50 0.24 11.19 5.47
CA ASN A 50 1.03 10.04 5.05
C ASN A 50 1.33 9.10 6.23
N ARG A 51 1.64 9.64 7.42
CA ARG A 51 1.90 8.83 8.62
C ARG A 51 0.64 8.07 9.08
N LYS A 52 -0.54 8.68 8.99
CA LYS A 52 -1.81 8.00 9.31
C LYS A 52 -2.05 6.82 8.38
N VAL A 53 -1.90 7.05 7.08
CA VAL A 53 -2.07 6.03 6.04
C VAL A 53 -1.10 4.86 6.25
N GLN A 54 0.19 5.12 6.45
CA GLN A 54 1.18 4.07 6.73
C GLN A 54 0.89 3.27 8.00
N THR A 55 0.28 3.90 9.01
CA THR A 55 -0.11 3.21 10.23
C THR A 55 -1.27 2.25 9.95
N MET A 56 -2.26 2.69 9.18
CA MET A 56 -3.38 1.84 8.74
C MET A 56 -2.88 0.66 7.90
N GLU A 57 -2.00 0.91 6.93
CA GLU A 57 -1.40 -0.16 6.12
C GLU A 57 -0.64 -1.18 6.96
N GLY A 58 0.16 -0.72 7.93
CA GLY A 58 0.88 -1.61 8.85
C GLY A 58 -0.07 -2.49 9.66
N MET A 59 -1.16 -1.91 10.16
CA MET A 59 -2.20 -2.65 10.89
C MET A 59 -2.91 -3.67 10.00
N MET A 60 -3.35 -3.25 8.79
CA MET A 60 -4.00 -4.16 7.84
C MET A 60 -3.07 -5.30 7.43
N LYS A 61 -1.83 -4.99 7.07
CA LYS A 61 -0.83 -6.00 6.72
C LYS A 61 -0.63 -6.99 7.85
N ASN A 62 -0.47 -6.50 9.08
CA ASN A 62 -0.29 -7.36 10.26
C ASN A 62 -1.51 -8.26 10.51
N MET A 63 -2.73 -7.76 10.35
CA MET A 63 -3.96 -8.57 10.43
C MET A 63 -3.96 -9.67 9.36
N PHE A 64 -3.75 -9.34 8.09
CA PHE A 64 -3.77 -10.32 7.00
C PHE A 64 -2.56 -11.27 6.99
N THR A 65 -1.43 -10.91 7.62
CA THR A 65 -0.28 -11.81 7.76
C THR A 65 -0.32 -12.71 8.99
N GLN A 66 -1.12 -12.38 10.01
CA GLN A 66 -1.37 -13.29 11.13
C GLN A 66 -2.23 -14.48 10.69
N ASP A 67 -3.11 -14.27 9.71
CA ASP A 67 -3.83 -15.32 8.98
C ASP A 67 -3.11 -15.71 7.67
N ALA A 68 -1.78 -15.56 7.58
CA ALA A 68 -1.06 -16.26 6.53
C ALA A 68 -1.38 -17.75 6.74
N PRO A 69 -2.06 -18.43 5.78
CA PRO A 69 -2.39 -19.82 5.97
C PRO A 69 -1.07 -20.51 6.28
N GLU A 70 -1.01 -21.23 7.41
CA GLU A 70 0.02 -22.23 7.62
C GLU A 70 0.23 -22.89 6.26
N LYS A 71 1.45 -22.76 5.70
CA LYS A 71 1.72 -23.33 4.40
C LYS A 71 1.39 -24.81 4.53
N PHE A 72 0.26 -25.22 3.95
CA PHE A 72 -0.20 -26.61 4.03
C PHE A 72 0.99 -27.50 3.73
N THR A 73 1.29 -28.39 4.67
CA THR A 73 2.36 -29.35 4.47
C THR A 73 2.02 -30.18 3.24
N LYS A 74 3.05 -30.67 2.52
CA LYS A 74 2.82 -31.51 1.34
C LYS A 74 1.94 -32.72 1.67
N ASP A 75 2.06 -33.22 2.90
CA ASP A 75 1.30 -34.35 3.42
C ASP A 75 -0.18 -34.02 3.63
N GLU A 76 -0.51 -32.84 4.16
CA GLU A 76 -1.90 -32.37 4.30
C GLU A 76 -2.58 -32.18 2.94
N LEU A 77 -1.85 -31.61 1.96
CA LEU A 77 -2.36 -31.44 0.61
C LEU A 77 -2.60 -32.79 -0.09
N GLN A 78 -1.75 -33.77 0.17
CA GLN A 78 -1.88 -35.12 -0.39
C GLN A 78 -3.07 -35.85 0.25
N LEU A 79 -3.21 -35.77 1.57
CA LEU A 79 -4.34 -36.36 2.32
C LEU A 79 -5.69 -35.79 1.85
N PHE A 80 -5.73 -34.49 1.55
CA PHE A 80 -6.91 -33.83 0.98
C PHE A 80 -7.26 -34.36 -0.42
N LYS A 81 -6.26 -34.50 -1.31
CA LYS A 81 -6.45 -35.08 -2.65
C LYS A 81 -6.98 -36.51 -2.60
N ASP A 82 -6.46 -37.32 -1.70
CA ASP A 82 -6.88 -38.72 -1.55
C ASP A 82 -8.30 -38.83 -1.00
N LYS A 83 -8.68 -37.97 -0.04
CA LYS A 83 -10.07 -37.86 0.43
C LYS A 83 -11.04 -37.44 -0.68
N LEU A 84 -10.66 -36.50 -1.54
CA LEU A 84 -11.48 -36.09 -2.68
C LEU A 84 -11.66 -37.23 -3.69
N LYS A 85 -10.58 -37.95 -4.03
CA LYS A 85 -10.64 -39.11 -4.92
C LYS A 85 -11.56 -40.20 -4.38
N ASN A 86 -11.56 -40.45 -3.08
CA ASN A 86 -12.42 -41.46 -2.46
C ASN A 86 -13.89 -41.07 -2.40
N LYS A 87 -14.23 -39.77 -2.38
CA LYS A 87 -15.62 -39.29 -2.42
C LYS A 87 -16.20 -39.14 -3.83
N LEU A 88 -15.34 -39.07 -4.85
CA LEU A 88 -15.71 -38.99 -6.26
C LEU A 88 -15.77 -40.36 -6.95
N LYS A 89 -15.62 -41.43 -6.16
CA LYS A 89 -15.71 -42.82 -6.58
C LYS A 89 -17.04 -43.41 -6.13
#